data_AF-A0A818NHD7-F1
#
_entry.id   AF-A0A818NHD7-F1
#
_cell.length_a   1.000
_cell.length_b   1.000
_cell.length_c   1.000
_cell.angle_alpha   90.00
_cell.angle_beta   90.00
_cell.angle_gamma   90.00
#
_symmetry.space_group_name_H-M   'P 1'
#
loop_
_entity.id
_entity.type
_entity.pdbx_description
1 polymer ?
#
loop_
_entity_poly.entity_id
_entity_poly.type
_entity_poly.pdbx_seq_one_letter_code
_entity_poly.pdbx_strand_id
1 'polypeptide(L)'
;MDLYRTTFNHFSCKPIFCLIWGPLFYFIVVVISPWCTNEWDFNLLLCGFPCYYGNEALSQFSFLFNIILPIVTIILANITLVIRVIYQKMSRQQGVNWRRHRRMVLQLWVMSSLHLGLWLPLVTTTLIEMNIQPSFMIDHLETMQFAPYFIPLFLPMICLSSQPELVSKIKNLIRIRRMNRVSAVT
;
A
#
# COMPACT_ATOMS: atom_id res chain seq x y z
N MET A 1 -11.68 4.85 -30.28
CA MET A 1 -11.71 3.96 -29.09
C MET A 1 -10.39 3.20 -28.92
N ASP A 2 -9.58 3.06 -29.96
CA ASP A 2 -8.33 2.29 -29.95
C ASP A 2 -7.17 2.92 -29.16
N LEU A 3 -7.12 4.26 -29.09
CA LEU A 3 -6.08 4.97 -28.31
C LEU A 3 -6.20 4.70 -26.79
N TYR A 4 -7.40 4.44 -26.28
CA TYR A 4 -7.61 4.14 -24.86
C TYR A 4 -7.17 2.71 -24.52
N ARG A 5 -7.25 1.78 -25.48
CA ARG A 5 -6.90 0.36 -25.32
C ARG A 5 -5.38 0.15 -25.32
N THR A 6 -4.64 0.87 -26.16
CA THR A 6 -3.15 0.83 -26.15
C THR A 6 -2.57 1.49 -24.90
N THR A 7 -3.13 2.61 -24.44
CA THR A 7 -2.68 3.27 -23.20
C THR A 7 -2.95 2.39 -21.97
N PHE A 8 -4.06 1.65 -21.93
CA PHE A 8 -4.42 0.74 -20.83
C PHE A 8 -3.51 -0.51 -20.75
N ASN A 9 -3.15 -1.11 -21.89
CA ASN A 9 -2.24 -2.26 -21.93
C ASN A 9 -0.80 -1.89 -21.52
N HIS A 10 -0.33 -0.71 -21.93
CA HIS A 10 1.01 -0.23 -21.55
C HIS A 10 1.08 0.20 -20.08
N PHE A 11 -0.03 0.67 -19.49
CA PHE A 11 -0.10 1.00 -18.06
C PHE A 11 -0.28 -0.23 -17.17
N SER A 12 -0.83 -1.33 -17.70
CA SER A 12 -1.05 -2.59 -16.96
C SER A 12 0.17 -3.52 -16.95
N CYS A 13 1.08 -3.44 -17.94
CA CYS A 13 2.28 -4.28 -17.97
C CYS A 13 3.36 -3.81 -16.96
N LYS A 14 3.48 -2.50 -16.73
CA LYS A 14 4.43 -1.92 -15.77
C LYS A 14 4.24 -2.36 -14.31
N PRO A 15 3.02 -2.39 -13.73
CA PRO A 15 2.84 -2.84 -12.36
C PRO A 15 3.13 -4.33 -12.19
N ILE A 16 2.85 -5.16 -13.21
CA ILE A 16 3.14 -6.61 -13.17
C ILE A 16 4.65 -6.85 -13.13
N PHE A 17 5.41 -6.14 -13.97
CA PHE A 17 6.87 -6.22 -13.94
C PHE A 17 7.43 -5.83 -12.56
N CYS A 18 6.97 -4.71 -11.98
CA CYS A 18 7.39 -4.31 -10.63
C CYS A 18 6.98 -5.33 -9.55
N LEU A 19 5.78 -5.92 -9.67
CA LEU A 19 5.25 -6.92 -8.74
C LEU A 19 6.07 -8.22 -8.73
N ILE A 20 6.63 -8.60 -9.87
CA ILE A 20 7.40 -9.84 -10.00
C ILE A 20 8.89 -9.58 -9.72
N TRP A 21 9.43 -8.48 -10.25
CA TRP A 21 10.85 -8.16 -10.13
C TRP A 21 11.28 -7.85 -8.69
N GLY A 22 10.48 -7.09 -7.94
CA GLY A 22 10.81 -6.73 -6.55
C GLY A 22 11.02 -7.96 -5.66
N PRO A 23 10.03 -8.87 -5.54
CA PRO A 23 10.17 -10.09 -4.76
C PRO A 23 11.29 -11.01 -5.27
N LEU A 24 11.49 -11.12 -6.60
CA LEU A 24 12.58 -11.92 -7.17
C LEU A 24 13.95 -11.37 -6.79
N PHE A 25 14.15 -10.06 -6.88
CA PHE A 25 15.40 -9.42 -6.49
C PHE A 25 15.72 -9.70 -5.02
N TYR A 26 14.75 -9.48 -4.13
CA TYR A 26 14.93 -9.76 -2.71
C TYR A 26 15.13 -11.25 -2.41
N PHE A 27 14.45 -12.15 -3.11
CA PHE A 27 14.66 -13.58 -2.97
C PHE A 27 16.10 -13.98 -3.33
N ILE A 28 16.64 -13.45 -4.44
CA ILE A 28 18.02 -13.72 -4.84
C ILE A 28 19.02 -13.17 -3.81
N VAL A 29 18.82 -11.94 -3.34
CA VAL A 29 19.73 -11.29 -2.38
C VAL A 29 19.69 -11.95 -1.01
N VAL A 30 18.50 -12.35 -0.53
CA VAL A 30 18.30 -12.86 0.84
C VAL A 30 18.54 -14.37 0.95
N VAL A 31 18.15 -15.15 -0.07
CA VAL A 31 18.16 -16.63 -0.01
C VAL A 31 19.36 -17.24 -0.73
N ILE A 32 19.78 -16.66 -1.86
CA ILE A 32 20.77 -17.29 -2.75
C ILE A 32 22.17 -16.71 -2.54
N SER A 33 22.28 -15.46 -2.08
CA SER A 33 23.55 -14.76 -1.96
C SER A 33 24.44 -15.35 -0.85
N PRO A 34 25.68 -15.79 -1.15
CA PRO A 34 26.60 -16.38 -0.17
C PRO A 34 27.18 -15.35 0.81
N TRP A 35 27.01 -14.06 0.53
CA TRP A 35 27.50 -12.94 1.35
C TRP A 35 26.53 -12.54 2.47
N CYS A 36 25.38 -13.22 2.55
CA CYS A 36 24.28 -12.93 3.46
C CYS A 36 23.87 -14.24 4.14
N THR A 37 24.21 -14.39 5.42
CA THR A 37 23.64 -15.45 6.26
C THR A 37 22.68 -14.78 7.22
N ASN A 38 21.39 -15.08 7.13
CA ASN A 38 20.40 -14.54 8.05
C ASN A 38 20.52 -15.26 9.40
N GLU A 39 20.79 -14.50 10.46
CA GLU A 39 20.71 -14.98 11.83
C GLU A 39 19.29 -14.72 12.35
N TRP A 40 18.52 -15.79 12.53
CA TRP A 40 17.14 -15.69 13.00
C TRP A 40 17.12 -15.73 14.52
N ASP A 41 16.70 -14.62 15.14
CA ASP A 41 16.48 -14.57 16.59
C ASP A 41 14.98 -14.66 16.90
N PHE A 42 14.54 -15.84 17.34
CA PHE A 42 13.15 -16.12 17.68
C PHE A 42 12.65 -15.40 18.94
N ASN A 43 13.51 -14.69 19.67
CA ASN A 43 13.11 -13.87 20.82
C ASN A 43 12.65 -12.47 20.42
N LEU A 44 12.94 -12.04 19.18
CA LEU A 44 12.54 -10.73 18.65
C LEU A 44 11.20 -10.82 17.92
N LEU A 45 10.44 -9.71 17.93
CA LEU A 45 9.07 -9.64 17.38
C LEU A 45 9.00 -10.00 15.88
N LEU A 46 10.10 -9.79 15.15
CA LEU A 46 10.21 -10.02 13.71
C LEU A 46 11.21 -11.14 13.33
N CYS A 47 11.56 -12.00 14.29
CA CYS A 47 12.56 -13.07 14.11
C CYS A 47 13.96 -12.56 13.72
N GLY A 48 14.31 -11.33 14.11
CA GLY A 48 15.57 -10.66 13.76
C GLY A 48 15.48 -9.75 12.54
N PHE A 49 16.62 -9.14 12.20
CA PHE A 49 16.75 -8.28 11.03
C PHE A 49 17.37 -9.06 9.86
N PRO A 50 16.94 -8.81 8.62
CA PRO A 50 17.56 -9.46 7.47
C PRO A 50 19.01 -9.01 7.32
N CYS A 51 19.87 -9.93 6.86
CA CYS A 51 21.32 -9.73 6.71
C CYS A 51 21.70 -8.42 5.96
N TYR A 52 20.87 -7.97 5.01
CA TYR A 52 21.17 -6.83 4.16
C TYR A 52 21.10 -5.51 4.95
N TYR A 53 20.48 -5.53 6.13
CA TYR A 53 20.47 -4.41 7.05
C TYR A 53 21.86 -4.15 7.66
N GLY A 54 22.71 -5.18 7.76
CA GLY A 54 24.10 -5.05 8.22
C GLY A 54 25.04 -4.42 7.18
N ASN A 55 24.62 -4.32 5.91
CA ASN A 55 25.35 -3.60 4.89
C ASN A 55 24.73 -2.23 4.67
N GLU A 56 25.47 -1.16 5.03
CA GLU A 56 24.97 0.21 4.98
C GLU A 56 24.42 0.58 3.58
N ALA A 57 25.12 0.20 2.51
CA ALA A 57 24.71 0.52 1.14
C ALA A 57 23.39 -0.17 0.75
N LEU A 58 23.23 -1.46 1.08
CA LEU A 58 21.97 -2.18 0.78
C LEU A 58 20.82 -1.71 1.68
N SER A 59 21.11 -1.40 2.94
CA SER A 59 20.12 -0.87 3.89
C SER A 59 19.57 0.49 3.42
N GLN A 60 20.46 1.42 3.06
CA GLN A 60 20.07 2.73 2.51
C GLN A 60 19.33 2.59 1.18
N PHE A 61 19.79 1.70 0.29
CA PHE A 61 19.10 1.43 -0.97
C PHE A 61 17.68 0.91 -0.73
N SER A 62 17.52 -0.07 0.16
CA SER A 62 16.22 -0.62 0.52
C SER A 62 15.29 0.46 1.07
N PHE A 63 15.78 1.26 2.02
CA PHE A 63 15.02 2.35 2.62
C PHE A 63 14.58 3.41 1.57
N LEU A 64 15.49 3.86 0.72
CA LEU A 64 15.19 4.85 -0.31
C LEU A 64 14.17 4.34 -1.34
N PHE A 65 14.39 3.14 -1.88
CA PHE A 65 13.58 2.64 -2.99
C PHE A 65 12.26 2.01 -2.56
N ASN A 66 12.17 1.43 -1.37
CA ASN A 66 10.98 0.70 -0.92
C ASN A 66 10.13 1.51 0.06
N ILE A 67 10.68 2.57 0.66
CA ILE A 67 9.95 3.39 1.64
C ILE A 67 9.81 4.82 1.11
N ILE A 68 10.93 5.52 0.88
CA ILE A 68 10.89 6.95 0.51
C ILE A 68 10.26 7.16 -0.87
N LEU A 69 10.68 6.41 -1.89
CA LEU A 69 10.20 6.57 -3.25
C LEU A 69 8.68 6.33 -3.39
N PRO A 70 8.09 5.27 -2.80
CA PRO A 70 6.64 5.10 -2.75
C PRO A 70 5.92 6.24 -2.04
N ILE A 71 6.42 6.71 -0.90
CA ILE A 71 5.82 7.82 -0.14
C ILE A 71 5.80 9.11 -0.97
N VAL A 72 6.92 9.47 -1.59
CA VAL A 72 7.01 10.64 -2.47
C VAL A 72 6.05 10.50 -3.65
N THR A 73 5.99 9.31 -4.26
CA THR A 73 5.07 9.04 -5.36
C THR A 73 3.61 9.19 -4.93
N ILE A 74 3.25 8.72 -3.74
CA ILE A 74 1.91 8.86 -3.16
C ILE A 74 1.59 10.35 -2.95
N ILE A 75 2.50 11.14 -2.39
CA ILE A 75 2.30 12.57 -2.17
C ILE A 75 2.05 13.28 -3.50
N LEU A 76 2.91 13.06 -4.51
CA LEU A 76 2.77 13.66 -5.84
C LEU A 76 1.46 13.24 -6.53
N ALA A 77 1.08 11.97 -6.40
CA ALA A 77 -0.17 11.47 -6.94
C ALA A 77 -1.38 12.14 -6.28
N ASN A 78 -1.37 12.33 -4.96
CA ASN A 78 -2.43 13.03 -4.23
C ASN A 78 -2.54 14.50 -4.65
N ILE A 79 -1.42 15.21 -4.76
CA ILE A 79 -1.39 16.61 -5.25
C ILE A 79 -1.99 16.68 -6.65
N THR A 80 -1.53 15.81 -7.55
CA THR A 80 -2.05 15.74 -8.93
C THR A 80 -3.56 15.47 -8.96
N LEU A 81 -4.04 14.61 -8.07
CA LEU A 81 -5.44 14.26 -7.96
C LEU A 81 -6.28 15.46 -7.49
N VAL A 82 -5.83 16.20 -6.47
CA VAL A 82 -6.49 17.43 -6.00
C VAL A 82 -6.56 18.48 -7.12
N ILE A 83 -5.44 18.71 -7.83
CA ILE A 83 -5.39 19.63 -8.98
C ILE A 83 -6.41 19.22 -10.04
N ARG A 84 -6.46 17.92 -10.40
CA ARG A 84 -7.43 17.41 -11.38
C ARG A 84 -8.87 17.62 -10.94
N VAL A 85 -9.18 17.41 -9.66
CA VAL A 85 -10.53 17.62 -9.11
C VAL A 85 -10.94 19.09 -9.20
N ILE A 86 -10.05 20.02 -8.86
CA ILE A 86 -10.30 21.47 -8.98
C ILE A 86 -10.51 21.86 -10.44
N TYR A 87 -9.62 21.43 -11.33
CA TYR A 87 -9.70 21.74 -12.75
C TYR A 87 -10.98 21.18 -13.39
N GLN A 88 -11.35 19.94 -13.07
CA GLN A 88 -12.60 19.33 -13.56
C GLN A 88 -13.84 20.05 -13.04
N LYS A 89 -13.82 20.50 -11.77
CA LYS A 89 -14.90 21.28 -11.19
C LYS A 89 -15.08 22.64 -11.89
N MET A 90 -13.98 23.27 -12.30
CA MET A 90 -14.01 24.55 -13.03
C MET A 90 -14.39 24.38 -14.51
N SER A 91 -13.89 23.33 -15.17
CA SER A 91 -14.03 23.15 -16.63
C SER A 91 -15.36 22.53 -17.05
N ARG A 92 -15.97 21.65 -16.23
CA ARG A 92 -17.18 20.92 -16.62
C ARG A 92 -18.24 21.04 -15.53
N GLN A 93 -19.22 21.94 -15.73
CA GLN A 93 -20.48 22.01 -14.97
C GLN A 93 -21.40 20.77 -15.22
N GLN A 94 -20.84 19.57 -15.44
CA GLN A 94 -21.61 18.38 -15.83
C GLN A 94 -21.68 17.35 -14.69
N GLY A 95 -22.88 17.16 -14.15
CA GLY A 95 -23.17 16.29 -13.00
C GLY A 95 -23.18 14.77 -13.27
N VAL A 96 -23.00 14.31 -14.51
CA VAL A 96 -23.40 12.94 -14.90
C VAL A 96 -22.38 11.85 -14.52
N ASN A 97 -21.09 12.15 -14.35
CA ASN A 97 -20.07 11.15 -13.94
C ASN A 97 -19.32 11.48 -12.63
N TRP A 98 -19.75 12.53 -11.92
CA TRP A 98 -19.10 13.03 -10.70
C TRP A 98 -19.16 12.01 -9.55
N ARG A 99 -20.28 11.29 -9.38
CA ARG A 99 -20.41 10.29 -8.31
C ARG A 99 -19.40 9.14 -8.43
N ARG A 100 -19.12 8.68 -9.66
CA ARG A 100 -18.16 7.59 -9.91
C ARG A 100 -16.71 8.06 -9.72
N HIS A 101 -16.37 9.23 -10.24
CA HIS A 101 -15.04 9.82 -10.07
C HIS A 101 -14.75 10.14 -8.59
N ARG A 102 -15.72 10.71 -7.87
CA ARG A 102 -15.57 11.04 -6.44
C ARG A 102 -15.30 9.80 -5.59
N ARG A 103 -15.91 8.65 -5.89
CA ARG A 103 -15.66 7.41 -5.14
C ARG A 103 -14.24 6.87 -5.34
N MET A 104 -13.75 6.85 -6.58
CA MET A 104 -12.38 6.44 -6.88
C MET A 104 -11.35 7.39 -6.25
N VAL A 105 -11.62 8.69 -6.29
CA VAL A 105 -10.83 9.73 -5.61
C VAL A 105 -10.80 9.51 -4.10
N LEU A 106 -11.96 9.31 -3.47
CA LEU A 106 -12.05 9.04 -2.03
C LEU A 106 -11.31 7.76 -1.65
N GLN A 107 -11.41 6.70 -2.45
CA GLN A 107 -10.67 5.46 -2.22
C GLN A 107 -9.16 5.70 -2.25
N LEU A 108 -8.64 6.35 -3.29
CA LEU A 108 -7.22 6.69 -3.40
C LEU A 108 -6.75 7.57 -2.25
N TRP A 109 -7.57 8.52 -1.84
CA TRP A 109 -7.26 9.42 -0.73
C TRP A 109 -7.20 8.64 0.59
N VAL A 110 -8.20 7.80 0.90
CA VAL A 110 -8.20 6.96 2.11
C VAL A 110 -7.02 6.00 2.14
N MET A 111 -6.70 5.35 1.00
CA MET A 111 -5.53 4.48 0.89
C MET A 111 -4.23 5.24 1.17
N SER A 112 -4.12 6.46 0.61
CA SER A 112 -2.94 7.29 0.79
C SER A 112 -2.79 7.79 2.22
N SER A 113 -3.89 8.24 2.84
CA SER A 113 -3.91 8.66 4.24
C SER A 113 -3.57 7.52 5.18
N LEU A 114 -4.08 6.30 4.93
CA LEU A 114 -3.74 5.12 5.70
C LEU A 114 -2.24 4.80 5.57
N HIS A 115 -1.72 4.80 4.34
CA HIS A 115 -0.31 4.53 4.09
C HIS A 115 0.60 5.56 4.76
N LEU A 116 0.34 6.86 4.55
CA LEU A 116 1.10 7.92 5.21
C LEU A 116 0.98 7.83 6.72
N GLY A 117 -0.22 7.68 7.28
CA GLY A 117 -0.40 7.63 8.74
C GLY A 117 0.36 6.50 9.43
N LEU A 118 0.45 5.33 8.78
CA LEU A 118 1.16 4.17 9.35
C LEU A 118 2.67 4.20 9.10
N TRP A 119 3.14 4.80 8.00
CA TRP A 119 4.58 4.89 7.69
C TRP A 119 5.26 6.13 8.30
N LEU A 120 4.53 7.21 8.51
CA LEU A 120 5.10 8.49 8.94
C LEU A 120 5.84 8.40 10.28
N PRO A 121 5.32 7.73 11.34
CA PRO A 121 6.06 7.58 12.59
C PRO A 121 7.45 6.94 12.36
N LEU A 122 7.49 5.82 11.65
CA LEU A 122 8.73 5.09 11.34
C LEU A 122 9.70 5.91 10.48
N VAL A 123 9.21 6.62 9.47
CA VAL A 123 10.07 7.46 8.62
C VAL A 123 10.61 8.65 9.40
N THR A 124 9.81 9.26 10.28
CA THR A 124 10.28 10.38 11.09
C THR A 124 11.33 9.96 12.11
N THR A 125 11.15 8.82 12.79
CA THR A 125 12.14 8.34 13.77
C THR A 125 13.45 7.96 13.09
N THR A 126 13.39 7.23 11.97
CA THR A 126 14.58 6.83 11.20
C THR A 126 15.35 8.02 10.63
N LEU A 127 14.67 9.06 10.14
CA LEU A 127 15.34 10.28 9.69
C LEU A 127 16.00 11.06 10.83
N ILE A 128 15.37 11.12 12.00
CA ILE A 128 15.95 11.75 13.20
C ILE A 128 17.18 10.95 13.67
N GLU A 129 17.09 9.62 13.64
CA GLU A 129 18.19 8.73 14.01
C GLU A 129 19.42 8.93 13.12
N MET A 130 19.20 9.06 11.81
CA MET A 130 20.28 9.25 10.83
C MET A 130 20.94 10.64 10.88
N ASN A 131 20.20 11.70 11.24
CA ASN A 131 20.67 13.08 11.09
C ASN A 131 20.93 13.82 12.41
N ILE A 132 20.28 13.43 13.50
CA ILE A 132 20.26 14.19 14.75
C ILE A 132 20.84 13.37 15.90
N GLN A 133 20.24 12.20 16.19
CA GLN A 133 20.62 11.42 17.36
C GLN A 133 20.49 9.91 17.09
N PRO A 134 21.61 9.16 17.03
CA PRO A 134 21.63 7.75 16.63
C PRO A 134 21.06 6.78 17.68
N SER A 135 20.38 7.27 18.72
CA SER A 135 19.75 6.47 19.77
C SER A 135 18.29 6.84 20.02
N PHE A 136 17.67 7.56 19.09
CA PHE A 136 16.33 8.09 19.28
C PHE A 136 15.28 6.99 19.12
N MET A 137 14.54 6.68 20.20
CA MET A 137 13.42 5.72 20.21
C MET A 137 13.74 4.30 19.71
N ILE A 138 14.98 3.82 19.89
CA ILE A 138 15.38 2.46 19.51
C ILE A 138 14.46 1.40 20.15
N ASP A 139 14.12 1.54 21.44
CA ASP A 139 13.26 0.60 22.17
C ASP A 139 11.83 0.47 21.59
N HIS A 140 11.38 1.48 20.84
CA HIS A 140 10.05 1.49 20.22
C HIS A 140 10.09 1.24 18.72
N LEU A 141 11.27 1.15 18.11
CA LEU A 141 11.44 1.03 16.67
C LEU A 141 10.77 -0.25 16.14
N GLU A 142 10.94 -1.38 16.84
CA GLU A 142 10.33 -2.66 16.46
C GLU A 142 8.80 -2.59 16.45
N THR A 143 8.21 -1.89 17.42
CA THR A 143 6.76 -1.70 17.49
C THR A 143 6.26 -0.80 16.36
N MET A 144 7.02 0.24 16.01
CA MET A 144 6.69 1.14 14.91
C MET A 144 6.82 0.46 13.53
N GLN A 145 7.78 -0.46 13.38
CA GLN A 145 7.94 -1.29 12.18
C GLN A 145 6.76 -2.24 11.96
N PHE A 146 6.01 -2.59 13.00
CA PHE A 146 4.82 -3.42 12.88
C PHE A 146 3.61 -2.67 12.29
N ALA A 147 3.52 -1.35 12.46
CA ALA A 147 2.36 -0.57 12.04
C ALA A 147 2.05 -0.66 10.52
N PRO A 148 3.03 -0.61 9.60
CA PRO A 148 2.81 -0.81 8.17
C PRO A 148 2.19 -2.16 7.77
N TYR A 149 2.35 -3.21 8.59
CA TYR A 149 1.76 -4.53 8.29
C TYR A 149 0.23 -4.54 8.32
N PHE A 150 -0.39 -3.54 8.96
CA PHE A 150 -1.84 -3.39 8.93
C PHE A 150 -2.37 -2.84 7.58
N ILE A 151 -1.52 -2.24 6.75
CA ILE A 151 -1.92 -1.71 5.43
C ILE A 151 -2.56 -2.79 4.54
N PRO A 152 -1.92 -3.94 4.27
CA PRO A 152 -2.53 -5.00 3.45
C PRO A 152 -3.81 -5.58 4.08
N LEU A 153 -3.97 -5.52 5.40
CA LEU A 153 -5.19 -5.97 6.09
C LEU A 153 -6.39 -5.04 5.80
N PHE A 154 -6.16 -3.72 5.82
CA PHE A 154 -7.21 -2.73 5.57
C PHE A 154 -7.48 -2.49 4.07
N LEU A 155 -6.51 -2.76 3.20
CA LEU A 155 -6.63 -2.61 1.75
C LEU A 155 -7.88 -3.28 1.14
N PRO A 156 -8.16 -4.58 1.38
CA PRO A 156 -9.36 -5.22 0.84
C PRO A 156 -10.64 -4.59 1.37
N MET A 157 -10.68 -4.17 2.63
CA MET A 157 -11.86 -3.53 3.23
C MET A 157 -12.16 -2.17 2.55
N ILE A 158 -11.12 -1.37 2.31
CA ILE A 158 -11.25 -0.10 1.60
C ILE A 158 -11.69 -0.33 0.14
N CYS A 159 -11.10 -1.30 -0.56
CA CYS A 159 -11.48 -1.67 -1.92
C CYS A 159 -12.92 -2.17 -2.03
N LEU A 160 -13.35 -3.04 -1.12
CA LEU A 160 -14.72 -3.57 -1.07
C LEU A 160 -15.75 -2.46 -0.82
N SER A 161 -15.45 -1.51 0.07
CA SER A 161 -16.34 -0.38 0.38
C SER A 161 -16.57 0.56 -0.82
N SER A 162 -15.60 0.63 -1.73
CA SER A 162 -15.66 1.48 -2.93
C SER A 162 -16.49 0.89 -4.07
N GLN A 163 -16.73 -0.44 -4.06
CA GLN A 163 -17.50 -1.14 -5.08
C GLN A 163 -18.95 -1.43 -4.63
N PRO A 164 -19.91 -0.50 -4.86
CA PRO A 164 -21.29 -0.64 -4.39
C PRO A 164 -22.03 -1.84 -4.99
N GLU A 165 -21.67 -2.24 -6.21
CA GLU A 165 -22.29 -3.37 -6.93
C GLU A 165 -21.93 -4.71 -6.27
N LEU A 166 -20.70 -4.81 -5.76
CA LEU A 166 -20.25 -6.00 -5.07
C LEU A 166 -20.88 -6.08 -3.68
N VAL A 167 -20.96 -4.95 -2.96
CA VAL A 167 -21.64 -4.87 -1.66
C VAL A 167 -23.13 -5.20 -1.78
N SER A 168 -23.81 -4.72 -2.83
CA SER A 168 -25.23 -5.03 -3.04
C SER A 168 -25.42 -6.51 -3.39
N LYS A 169 -24.56 -7.09 -4.23
CA LYS A 169 -24.57 -8.54 -4.53
C LYS A 169 -24.31 -9.40 -3.28
N ILE A 170 -23.34 -9.03 -2.45
CA ILE A 170 -23.05 -9.75 -1.20
C ILE A 170 -24.24 -9.68 -0.25
N LYS A 171 -24.86 -8.51 -0.07
CA LYS A 171 -26.08 -8.37 0.75
C LYS A 171 -27.23 -9.23 0.22
N ASN A 172 -27.42 -9.28 -1.09
CA ASN A 172 -28.45 -10.10 -1.72
C ASN A 172 -28.18 -11.60 -1.53
N LEU A 173 -26.93 -12.06 -1.66
CA LEU A 173 -26.54 -13.45 -1.39
C LEU A 173 -26.76 -13.85 0.07
N ILE A 174 -26.41 -12.97 1.01
CA ILE A 174 -26.65 -13.20 2.44
C ILE A 174 -28.16 -13.27 2.73
N ARG A 175 -28.95 -12.37 2.11
CA ARG A 175 -30.42 -12.36 2.26
C ARG A 175 -31.07 -13.63 1.72
N ILE A 176 -30.64 -14.12 0.56
CA ILE A 176 -31.13 -15.37 -0.05
C ILE A 176 -30.76 -16.58 0.82
N ARG A 177 -29.52 -16.64 1.32
CA ARG A 177 -29.09 -17.72 2.24
C ARG A 177 -29.86 -17.72 3.56
N ARG A 178 -30.23 -16.55 4.07
CA ARG A 178 -31.06 -16.42 5.28
C ARG A 178 -32.48 -16.95 5.06
N MET A 179 -33.08 -16.70 3.89
CA MET A 179 -34.41 -17.22 3.56
C MET A 179 -34.39 -18.75 3.36
N ASN A 180 -33.40 -19.29 2.66
CA ASN A 180 -33.29 -20.73 2.43
C ASN A 180 -33.02 -21.53 3.72
N ARG A 181 -32.35 -20.95 4.73
CA ARG A 181 -32.19 -21.60 6.05
C ARG A 181 -33.47 -21.61 6.87
N VAL A 182 -34.35 -20.63 6.72
CA VAL A 182 -35.64 -20.59 7.43
C VAL A 182 -36.60 -21.64 6.86
N SER A 183 -36.63 -21.81 5.54
CA SER A 183 -37.48 -22.81 4.87
C SER A 183 -37.03 -24.27 5.05
N ALA A 184 -35.80 -24.52 5.53
CA ALA A 184 -35.30 -25.87 5.79
C ALA A 184 -35.53 -26.36 7.24
N VAL A 185 -36.13 -25.51 8.10
CA VAL A 185 -36.37 -25.80 9.54
C VAL A 185 -37.86 -25.94 9.88
N THR A 186 -38.76 -25.66 8.92
CA THR A 186 -40.19 -25.97 8.91
C THR A 186 -40.45 -27.17 8.02
#